data_AF-A0A377J6F4-F1
#
_entry.id   AF-A0A377J6F4-F1
#
_cell.length_a   1.000
_cell.length_b   1.000
_cell.length_c   1.000
_cell.angle_alpha   90.00
_cell.angle_beta   90.00
_cell.angle_gamma   90.00
#
_symmetry.space_group_name_H-M   'P 1'
#
loop_
_entity.id
_entity.type
_entity.pdbx_description
1 polymer ?
#
loop_
_entity_poly.entity_id
_entity_poly.type
_entity_poly.pdbx_seq_one_letter_code
_entity_poly.pdbx_strand_id
1 'polypeptide(L)'
;MKTPFDKLIKAQEQKLSLCEQHIVRYNNEIAAKQSQVNGLIEQIATMNLPQSGDFSVFLQANAKRRAFVFEIDSIQEQIAHDKARIQELEQEYRLLCMEFEKLKHIRDKEREKFLKALKQKERKELDEIAILLYKKEPL
;
A
#
# COMPACT_ATOMS: atom_id res chain seq x y z
N MET A 1 -13.78 -11.54 21.86
CA MET A 1 -15.17 -11.34 21.38
C MET A 1 -15.16 -10.75 19.98
N LYS A 2 -15.93 -11.34 19.06
CA LYS A 2 -16.08 -10.83 17.69
C LYS A 2 -17.20 -9.78 17.67
N THR A 3 -16.86 -8.56 17.29
CA THR A 3 -17.78 -7.43 17.08
C THR A 3 -18.19 -7.39 15.59
N PRO A 4 -19.30 -6.72 15.23
CA PRO A 4 -19.65 -6.47 13.83
C PRO A 4 -18.52 -5.74 13.07
N PHE A 5 -17.77 -4.89 13.78
CA PHE A 5 -16.66 -4.10 13.26
C PHE A 5 -15.42 -4.93 12.92
N ASP A 6 -15.26 -6.13 13.48
CA ASP A 6 -14.11 -6.99 13.14
C ASP A 6 -14.12 -7.42 11.67
N LYS A 7 -15.30 -7.56 11.05
CA LYS A 7 -15.40 -7.82 9.60
C LYS A 7 -14.97 -6.60 8.77
N LEU A 8 -15.35 -5.40 9.20
CA LEU A 8 -15.03 -4.15 8.53
C LEU A 8 -13.53 -3.83 8.63
N ILE A 9 -12.94 -4.04 9.81
CA ILE A 9 -11.50 -3.89 10.04
C ILE A 9 -10.72 -4.85 9.14
N LYS A 10 -11.12 -6.12 9.07
CA LYS A 10 -10.47 -7.10 8.19
C LYS A 10 -10.57 -6.71 6.70
N ALA A 11 -11.73 -6.21 6.26
CA ALA A 11 -11.88 -5.73 4.89
C ALA A 11 -10.97 -4.52 4.61
N GLN A 12 -10.80 -3.63 5.60
CA GLN A 12 -9.92 -2.47 5.48
C GLN A 12 -8.43 -2.86 5.45
N GLU A 13 -8.01 -3.86 6.26
CA GLU A 13 -6.65 -4.42 6.21
C GLU A 13 -6.35 -5.00 4.82
N GLN A 14 -7.32 -5.69 4.22
CA GLN A 14 -7.16 -6.22 2.86
C GLN A 14 -6.97 -5.09 1.84
N LYS A 15 -7.73 -3.99 1.95
CA LYS A 15 -7.56 -2.82 1.07
C LYS A 15 -6.19 -2.16 1.24
N LEU A 16 -5.74 -1.98 2.49
CA LEU A 16 -4.40 -1.45 2.79
C LEU A 16 -3.31 -2.32 2.15
N SER A 17 -3.40 -3.64 2.35
CA SER A 17 -2.44 -4.58 1.78
C SER A 17 -2.42 -4.57 0.25
N LEU A 18 -3.59 -4.49 -0.40
CA LEU A 18 -3.67 -4.36 -1.86
C LEU A 18 -3.02 -3.05 -2.35
N CYS A 19 -3.27 -1.94 -1.65
CA CYS A 19 -2.65 -0.66 -1.99
C CYS A 19 -1.12 -0.72 -1.88
N GLU A 20 -0.58 -1.33 -0.82
CA GLU A 20 0.86 -1.55 -0.65
C GLU A 20 1.44 -2.43 -1.78
N GLN A 21 0.75 -3.52 -2.13
CA GLN A 21 1.16 -4.39 -3.23
C GLN A 21 1.22 -3.63 -4.57
N HIS A 22 0.25 -2.76 -4.83
CA HIS A 22 0.26 -1.91 -6.03
C HIS A 22 1.46 -0.95 -6.03
N ILE A 23 1.74 -0.28 -4.91
CA ILE A 23 2.90 0.62 -4.79
C ILE A 23 4.21 -0.14 -5.03
N VAL A 24 4.39 -1.30 -4.41
CA VAL A 24 5.58 -2.14 -4.60
C VAL A 24 5.72 -2.58 -6.05
N ARG A 25 4.62 -2.96 -6.70
CA ARG A 25 4.63 -3.36 -8.11
C ARG A 25 5.10 -2.20 -9.00
N TYR A 26 4.55 -0.99 -8.84
CA TYR A 26 4.99 0.16 -9.62
C TYR A 26 6.46 0.52 -9.37
N ASN A 27 6.93 0.42 -8.13
CA ASN A 27 8.35 0.63 -7.82
C ASN A 27 9.27 -0.37 -8.55
N ASN A 28 8.87 -1.64 -8.61
CA ASN A 28 9.60 -2.66 -9.35
C ASN A 28 9.59 -2.39 -10.86
N GLU A 29 8.44 -1.99 -11.42
CA GLU A 29 8.32 -1.61 -12.83
C GLU A 29 9.19 -0.40 -13.17
N ILE A 30 9.22 0.62 -12.31
CA ILE A 30 10.11 1.79 -12.45
C ILE A 30 11.57 1.36 -12.42
N ALA A 31 11.97 0.50 -11.47
CA ALA A 31 13.35 0.02 -11.38
C ALA A 31 13.78 -0.73 -12.65
N ALA A 32 12.90 -1.57 -13.21
CA ALA A 32 13.15 -2.26 -14.47
C ALA A 32 13.29 -1.29 -15.65
N LYS A 33 12.40 -0.30 -15.76
CA LYS A 33 12.47 0.76 -16.80
C LYS A 33 13.74 1.60 -16.67
N GLN A 34 14.15 1.93 -15.45
CA GLN A 34 15.39 2.65 -15.18
C GLN A 34 16.62 1.85 -15.63
N SER A 35 16.61 0.53 -15.40
CA SER A 35 17.66 -0.37 -15.90
C SER A 35 17.71 -0.40 -17.43
N GLN A 36 16.54 -0.43 -18.09
CA GLN A 36 16.46 -0.36 -19.55
C GLN A 36 17.04 0.96 -20.10
N VAL A 37 16.71 2.10 -19.48
CA VAL A 37 17.27 3.40 -19.84
C VAL A 37 18.80 3.39 -19.72
N ASN A 38 19.34 2.86 -18.61
CA ASN A 38 20.78 2.76 -18.42
C ASN A 38 21.44 1.89 -19.51
N GLY A 39 20.83 0.76 -19.87
CA GLY A 39 21.32 -0.10 -20.96
C GLY A 39 21.30 0.59 -22.32
N LEU A 40 20.30 1.43 -22.61
CA LEU A 40 20.25 2.23 -23.84
C LEU A 40 21.33 3.33 -23.83
N ILE A 41 21.58 3.96 -22.69
CA ILE A 41 22.65 4.96 -22.54
C ILE A 41 24.02 4.32 -22.78
N GLU A 42 24.28 3.14 -22.23
CA GLU A 42 25.51 2.39 -22.47
C GLU A 42 25.68 2.00 -23.96
N GLN A 43 24.60 1.58 -24.62
CA GLN A 43 24.61 1.30 -26.06
C GLN A 43 24.93 2.55 -26.90
N ILE A 44 24.43 3.72 -26.50
CA ILE A 44 24.78 4.99 -27.15
C ILE A 44 26.26 5.32 -26.91
N ALA A 45 26.75 5.15 -25.67
CA ALA A 45 28.12 5.49 -25.29
C ALA A 45 29.17 4.60 -25.99
N THR A 46 28.84 3.33 -26.23
CA THR A 46 29.69 2.36 -26.93
C THR A 46 29.56 2.44 -28.46
N MET A 47 28.61 3.23 -28.97
CA MET A 47 28.43 3.41 -30.41
C MET A 47 29.54 4.28 -31.00
N ASN A 48 30.42 3.66 -31.78
CA ASN A 48 31.44 4.39 -32.55
C ASN A 48 30.83 4.95 -33.84
N LEU A 49 30.85 6.28 -33.98
CA LEU A 49 30.51 6.94 -35.23
C LEU A 49 31.68 6.79 -36.22
N PRO A 50 31.41 6.42 -37.48
CA PRO A 50 32.45 6.35 -38.50
C PRO A 50 33.03 7.74 -38.72
N GLN A 51 34.34 7.90 -38.49
CA GLN A 51 35.07 9.15 -38.73
C GLN A 51 35.51 9.30 -40.21
N SER A 52 35.46 8.21 -40.96
CA SER A 52 35.75 8.15 -42.39
C SER A 52 34.98 6.98 -43.02
N GLY A 53 34.78 7.01 -44.34
CA GLY A 53 34.07 5.97 -45.08
C GLY A 53 32.76 6.47 -45.72
N ASP A 54 31.89 5.52 -46.08
CA ASP A 54 30.64 5.79 -46.78
C ASP A 54 29.66 6.60 -45.92
N PHE A 55 29.17 7.71 -46.48
CA PHE A 55 28.19 8.59 -45.86
C PHE A 55 26.89 7.86 -45.47
N SER A 56 26.50 6.82 -46.22
CA SER A 56 25.35 5.98 -45.88
C SER A 56 25.49 5.32 -44.50
N VAL A 57 26.70 4.87 -44.15
CA VAL A 57 26.99 4.22 -42.86
C VAL A 57 26.90 5.23 -41.71
N PHE A 58 27.39 6.46 -41.94
CA PHE A 58 27.22 7.56 -40.98
C PHE A 58 25.74 7.87 -40.73
N LEU A 59 24.94 7.97 -41.80
CA LEU A 59 23.51 8.28 -41.70
C LEU A 59 22.75 7.20 -40.91
N GLN A 60 23.06 5.92 -41.16
CA GLN A 60 22.47 4.79 -40.43
C GLN A 60 22.84 4.80 -38.95
N ALA A 61 24.12 5.02 -38.61
CA ALA A 61 24.56 5.12 -37.21
C ALA A 61 23.87 6.27 -36.48
N ASN A 62 23.74 7.43 -37.13
CA ASN A 62 23.07 8.59 -36.56
C ASN A 62 21.55 8.37 -36.40
N ALA A 63 20.90 7.73 -37.37
CA ALA A 63 19.49 7.35 -37.26
C ALA A 63 19.24 6.40 -36.09
N LYS A 64 20.10 5.39 -35.91
CA LYS A 64 20.04 4.45 -34.78
C LYS A 64 20.22 5.16 -33.44
N ARG A 65 21.19 6.08 -33.34
CA ARG A 65 21.38 6.90 -32.13
C ARG A 65 20.14 7.72 -31.79
N ARG A 66 19.53 8.37 -32.79
CA ARG A 66 18.28 9.14 -32.60
C ARG A 66 17.13 8.25 -32.13
N ALA A 67 17.02 7.03 -32.67
CA ALA A 67 16.01 6.07 -32.22
C ALA A 67 16.18 5.70 -30.75
N PHE A 68 17.41 5.47 -30.28
CA PHE A 68 17.67 5.21 -28.86
C PHE A 68 17.34 6.39 -27.96
N VAL A 69 17.64 7.63 -28.39
CA VAL A 69 17.25 8.83 -27.62
C VAL A 69 15.72 8.92 -27.50
N PHE A 70 15.00 8.72 -28.61
CA PHE A 70 13.54 8.71 -28.59
C PHE A 70 12.96 7.62 -27.67
N GLU A 71 13.57 6.43 -27.68
CA GLU A 71 13.16 5.34 -26.79
C GLU A 71 13.42 5.69 -25.31
N ILE A 72 14.56 6.30 -25.00
CA ILE A 72 14.87 6.79 -23.65
C ILE A 72 13.81 7.80 -23.19
N ASP A 73 13.50 8.79 -24.02
CA ASP A 73 12.51 9.83 -23.69
C ASP A 73 11.13 9.20 -23.43
N SER A 74 10.71 8.25 -24.27
CA SER A 74 9.45 7.53 -24.10
C SER A 74 9.40 6.73 -22.78
N ILE A 75 10.49 6.03 -22.44
CA ILE A 75 10.56 5.27 -21.18
C ILE A 75 10.57 6.22 -19.98
N GLN A 76 11.22 7.38 -20.07
CA GLN A 76 11.22 8.38 -19.01
C GLN A 76 9.83 8.98 -18.77
N GLU A 77 9.05 9.23 -19.83
CA GLU A 77 7.65 9.65 -19.70
C GLU A 77 6.82 8.58 -18.97
N GLN A 78 7.01 7.30 -19.30
CA GLN A 78 6.33 6.20 -18.60
C GLN A 78 6.74 6.12 -17.13
N ILE A 79 8.02 6.32 -16.80
CA ILE A 79 8.48 6.38 -15.41
C ILE A 79 7.81 7.55 -14.67
N ALA A 80 7.68 8.71 -15.31
CA ALA A 80 7.02 9.87 -14.70
C ALA A 80 5.53 9.58 -14.43
N HIS A 81 4.85 8.94 -15.37
CA HIS A 81 3.47 8.49 -15.20
C HIS A 81 3.31 7.50 -14.02
N ASP A 82 4.17 6.48 -13.93
CA ASP A 82 4.11 5.51 -12.85
C ASP A 82 4.39 6.15 -11.48
N LYS A 83 5.31 7.12 -11.41
CA LYS A 83 5.57 7.90 -10.20
C LYS A 83 4.35 8.72 -9.77
N ALA A 84 3.65 9.35 -10.72
CA ALA A 84 2.41 10.06 -10.42
C ALA A 84 1.35 9.08 -9.87
N ARG A 85 1.26 7.87 -10.44
CA ARG A 85 0.32 6.85 -9.95
C ARG A 85 0.66 6.36 -8.54
N ILE A 86 1.95 6.23 -8.20
CA ILE A 86 2.38 5.93 -6.82
C ILE A 86 1.92 7.05 -5.88
N GLN A 87 2.08 8.32 -6.24
CA GLN A 87 1.66 9.43 -5.39
C GLN A 87 0.14 9.41 -5.11
N GLU A 88 -0.67 9.06 -6.10
CA GLU A 88 -2.12 8.87 -5.93
C GLU A 88 -2.40 7.72 -4.96
N LEU A 89 -1.74 6.58 -5.13
CA LEU A 89 -1.88 5.42 -4.23
C LEU A 89 -1.42 5.73 -2.80
N GLU A 90 -0.38 6.53 -2.61
CA GLU A 90 0.07 6.96 -1.28
C GLU A 90 -0.94 7.90 -0.60
N GLN A 91 -1.67 8.72 -1.38
CA GLN A 91 -2.78 9.50 -0.85
C GLN A 91 -3.95 8.60 -0.45
N GLU A 92 -4.32 7.66 -1.31
CA GLU A 92 -5.36 6.67 -1.01
C GLU A 92 -5.02 5.84 0.24
N TYR A 93 -3.78 5.35 0.34
CA TYR A 93 -3.28 4.61 1.49
C TYR A 93 -3.44 5.40 2.79
N ARG A 94 -3.11 6.70 2.78
CA ARG A 94 -3.29 7.58 3.95
C ARG A 94 -4.75 7.70 4.36
N LEU A 95 -5.67 7.83 3.40
CA LEU A 95 -7.10 7.86 3.68
C LEU A 95 -7.58 6.54 4.29
N LEU A 96 -7.17 5.41 3.70
CA LEU A 96 -7.51 4.07 4.18
C LEU A 96 -6.97 3.82 5.60
N CYS A 97 -5.77 4.32 5.93
CA CYS A 97 -5.18 4.25 7.26
C CYS A 97 -6.02 5.02 8.29
N MET A 98 -6.47 6.23 7.94
CA MET A 98 -7.32 7.03 8.83
C MET A 98 -8.66 6.33 9.10
N GLU A 99 -9.27 5.73 8.07
CA GLU A 99 -10.50 4.95 8.22
C GLU A 99 -10.30 3.70 9.08
N PHE A 100 -9.19 3.00 8.88
CA PHE A 100 -8.81 1.83 9.68
C PHE A 100 -8.70 2.18 11.17
N GLU A 101 -7.98 3.24 11.52
CA GLU A 101 -7.82 3.67 12.90
C GLU A 101 -9.15 4.15 13.51
N LYS A 102 -10.02 4.81 12.73
CA LYS A 102 -11.39 5.14 13.19
C LYS A 102 -12.19 3.88 13.54
N LEU A 103 -12.17 2.87 12.68
CA LEU A 103 -12.89 1.61 12.91
C LEU A 103 -12.35 0.87 14.14
N LYS A 104 -11.03 0.84 14.30
CA LYS A 104 -10.35 0.24 15.45
C LYS A 104 -10.77 0.92 16.76
N HIS A 105 -10.78 2.26 16.79
CA HIS A 105 -11.25 3.02 17.95
C HIS A 105 -12.71 2.74 18.30
N ILE A 106 -13.59 2.67 17.30
CA ILE A 106 -15.01 2.35 17.50
C ILE A 106 -15.16 0.95 18.11
N ARG A 107 -14.48 -0.05 17.55
CA ARG A 107 -14.47 -1.41 18.07
C ARG A 107 -14.01 -1.45 19.53
N ASP A 108 -12.93 -0.76 19.85
CA ASP A 108 -12.35 -0.82 21.18
C ASP A 108 -13.28 -0.19 22.22
N LYS A 109 -13.98 0.91 21.86
CA LYS A 109 -15.06 1.49 22.67
C LYS A 109 -16.22 0.52 22.87
N GLU A 110 -16.63 -0.23 21.85
CA GLU A 110 -17.70 -1.22 21.99
C GLU A 110 -17.30 -2.37 22.92
N ARG A 111 -16.06 -2.86 22.78
CA ARG A 111 -15.52 -3.88 23.68
C ARG A 111 -15.50 -3.39 25.12
N GLU A 112 -15.11 -2.14 25.35
CA GLU A 112 -15.13 -1.54 26.69
C GLU A 112 -16.54 -1.44 27.26
N LYS A 113 -17.52 -0.98 26.47
CA LYS A 113 -18.94 -0.95 26.87
C LYS A 113 -19.45 -2.34 27.23
N PHE A 114 -19.14 -3.34 26.42
CA PHE A 114 -19.53 -4.72 26.67
C PHE A 114 -18.92 -5.25 27.98
N LEU A 115 -17.62 -5.04 28.19
CA LEU A 115 -16.93 -5.44 29.42
C LEU A 115 -17.52 -4.75 30.66
N LYS A 116 -17.87 -3.47 30.57
CA LYS A 116 -18.54 -2.73 31.64
C LYS A 116 -19.92 -3.33 31.96
N ALA A 117 -20.71 -3.65 30.94
CA ALA A 117 -22.02 -4.27 31.12
C ALA A 117 -21.91 -5.67 31.76
N LEU A 118 -20.93 -6.47 31.34
CA LEU A 118 -20.68 -7.80 31.91
C LEU A 118 -20.33 -7.69 33.41
N LYS A 119 -19.37 -6.83 33.76
CA LYS A 119 -18.96 -6.59 35.16
C LYS A 119 -20.13 -6.11 36.02
N GLN A 120 -21.01 -5.29 35.46
CA GLN A 120 -22.19 -4.81 36.19
C GLN A 120 -23.22 -5.92 36.41
N LYS A 121 -23.40 -6.83 35.44
CA LYS A 121 -24.26 -8.00 35.56
C LYS A 121 -23.72 -8.98 36.61
N GLU A 122 -22.43 -9.28 36.56
CA GLU A 122 -21.75 -10.13 37.54
C GLU A 122 -21.89 -9.58 38.98
N ARG A 123 -21.70 -8.26 39.16
CA ARG A 123 -21.89 -7.63 40.48
C ARG A 123 -23.32 -7.81 41.02
N LYS A 124 -24.33 -7.56 40.18
CA LYS A 124 -25.74 -7.74 40.58
C LYS A 124 -26.05 -9.19 40.95
N GLU A 125 -25.55 -10.14 40.17
CA GLU A 125 -25.73 -11.57 40.44
C GLU A 125 -25.06 -11.97 41.76
N LEU A 126 -23.85 -11.47 42.04
CA LEU A 126 -23.17 -11.70 43.32
C LEU A 126 -23.92 -11.09 44.51
N ASP A 127 -24.43 -9.87 44.37
CA ASP A 127 -25.24 -9.21 45.40
C ASP A 127 -26.52 -10.01 45.69
N GLU A 128 -27.21 -10.48 44.65
CA GLU A 128 -28.40 -11.34 44.77
C GLU A 128 -28.08 -12.67 45.47
N ILE A 129 -26.98 -13.33 45.09
CA ILE A 129 -26.51 -14.56 45.74
C ILE A 129 -26.20 -14.30 47.23
N ALA A 130 -25.52 -13.20 47.56
CA ALA A 130 -25.20 -12.83 48.93
C ALA A 130 -26.47 -12.62 49.78
N ILE A 131 -27.48 -11.94 49.24
CA ILE A 131 -28.78 -11.76 49.91
C ILE A 131 -29.49 -13.11 50.13
N LEU A 132 -29.47 -14.00 49.14
CA LEU A 132 -30.08 -15.33 49.25
C LEU A 132 -29.38 -16.21 50.29
N LEU A 133 -28.05 -16.15 50.36
CA LEU A 133 -27.27 -16.86 51.37
C LEU A 133 -27.55 -16.34 52.78
N TYR A 134 -27.52 -15.02 52.96
CA TYR A 134 -27.84 -14.38 54.25
C TYR A 134 -29.25 -14.72 54.74
N LYS A 135 -30.24 -14.78 53.84
CA LYS A 135 -31.62 -15.17 54.17
C LYS A 135 -31.80 -16.67 54.50
N LYS A 136 -30.83 -17.52 54.12
CA LYS A 136 -30.88 -18.98 54.34
C LYS A 136 -30.14 -19.44 55.60
N GLU A 137 -29.36 -18.58 56.25
CA GLU A 137 -28.82 -18.86 57.58
C GLU A 137 -29.89 -18.56 58.63
N PRO A 138 -30.47 -19.57 59.31
CA PRO A 138 -31.28 -19.33 60.50
C PRO A 138 -30.35 -19.00 61.67
N LEU A 139 -30.76 -18.02 62.50
CA LEU A 139 -30.28 -17.86 63.87
C LEU A 139 -30.60 -19.11 64.71
#